data_AF-T0IL93-F1
#
_entry.id   AF-T0IL93-F1
#
_cell.length_a   1.000
_cell.length_b   1.000
_cell.length_c   1.000
_cell.angle_alpha   90.00
_cell.angle_beta   90.00
_cell.angle_gamma   90.00
#
_symmetry.space_group_name_H-M   'P 1'
#
loop_
_entity.id
_entity.type
_entity.pdbx_description
1 polymer ?
#
loop_
_entity_poly.entity_id
_entity_poly.type
_entity_poly.pdbx_seq_one_letter_code
_entity_poly.pdbx_strand_id
1 'polypeptide(L)' 'MTKVEIIVCPKCKGAGNHSRHETTCYHKGEYDVIYSDCTACNNSGLVKMTTVVTYAPHIAGRPDLRQ' A
#
# COMPACT_ATOMS: atom_id res chain seq x y z
N MET A 1 20.67 5.41 0.92
CA MET A 1 19.92 6.12 1.99
C MET A 1 18.57 5.43 2.18
N THR A 2 18.12 5.22 3.41
CA THR A 2 16.80 4.60 3.69
C THR A 2 15.82 5.65 4.18
N LYS A 3 14.63 5.69 3.59
CA LYS A 3 13.52 6.55 4.02
C LYS A 3 12.41 5.68 4.58
N VAL A 4 11.85 6.07 5.71
CA VAL A 4 10.74 5.37 6.37
C VAL A 4 9.54 6.31 6.41
N GLU A 5 8.40 5.86 5.92
CA GLU A 5 7.16 6.62 5.88
C GLU A 5 5.99 5.79 6.40
N ILE A 6 5.04 6.45 7.06
CA ILE A 6 3.74 5.85 7.39
C ILE A 6 2.78 6.28 6.30
N ILE A 7 2.20 5.31 5.59
CA ILE A 7 1.26 5.55 4.51
C ILE A 7 -0.09 4.90 4.81
N VAL A 8 -1.13 5.39 4.14
CA VAL A 8 -2.46 4.76 4.17
C VAL A 8 -2.36 3.37 3.55
N CYS A 9 -2.97 2.36 4.20
CA CYS A 9 -2.99 1.01 3.69
C CYS A 9 -3.69 0.99 2.32
N PRO A 10 -3.02 0.54 1.24
CA PRO A 10 -3.60 0.59 -0.09
C PRO A 10 -4.74 -0.42 -0.28
N LYS A 11 -4.84 -1.47 0.55
CA LYS A 11 -5.88 -2.49 0.46
C LYS A 11 -7.21 -2.05 1.05
N CYS A 12 -7.22 -1.57 2.30
CA CYS A 12 -8.44 -1.07 2.96
C CYS A 12 -8.62 0.44 2.81
N LYS A 13 -7.73 1.14 2.10
CA LYS A 13 -7.77 2.59 1.86
C LYS A 13 -7.91 3.42 3.15
N GLY A 14 -7.32 2.95 4.24
CA GLY A 14 -7.35 3.63 5.54
C GLY A 14 -8.47 3.20 6.47
N ALA A 15 -9.43 2.39 6.03
CA ALA A 15 -10.56 1.98 6.85
C ALA A 15 -10.20 0.99 7.98
N GLY A 16 -9.09 0.25 7.84
CA GLY A 16 -8.73 -0.83 8.77
C GLY A 16 -9.49 -2.14 8.51
N ASN A 17 -10.66 -2.08 7.90
CA ASN A 17 -11.49 -3.24 7.59
C ASN A 17 -11.94 -3.27 6.11
N HIS A 18 -12.58 -4.38 5.74
CA HIS A 18 -13.31 -4.56 4.49
C HIS A 18 -14.77 -4.77 4.84
N SER A 19 -15.67 -4.17 4.08
CA SER A 19 -17.10 -4.44 4.16
C SER A 19 -17.59 -5.09 2.87
N ARG A 20 -18.55 -6.01 3.00
CA ARG A 20 -19.31 -6.52 1.86
C ARG A 20 -20.78 -6.60 2.22
N HIS A 21 -21.63 -6.30 1.25
CA HIS A 21 -23.06 -6.46 1.37
C HIS A 21 -23.44 -7.87 0.91
N GLU A 22 -24.17 -8.62 1.74
CA GLU A 22 -24.75 -9.90 1.38
C GLU A 22 -26.27 -9.80 1.38
N THR A 23 -26.90 -10.35 0.34
CA THR A 23 -28.36 -10.39 0.25
C THR A 23 -28.87 -11.54 1.08
N THR A 24 -29.64 -11.24 2.13
CA THR A 24 -30.21 -12.27 3.00
C THR A 24 -31.64 -12.62 2.61
N CYS A 25 -32.43 -11.65 2.14
CA CYS A 25 -33.75 -11.88 1.57
C CYS A 25 -34.04 -10.95 0.39
N TYR A 26 -33.90 -11.46 -0.84
CA TYR A 26 -34.11 -10.68 -2.06
C TYR A 26 -35.53 -10.08 -2.14
N HIS A 27 -36.55 -10.86 -1.79
CA HIS A 27 -37.95 -10.44 -1.90
C HIS A 27 -38.34 -9.32 -0.93
N LYS A 28 -37.59 -9.16 0.17
CA LYS A 28 -37.80 -8.11 1.16
C LYS A 28 -36.80 -6.94 1.02
N GLY A 29 -35.84 -7.05 0.10
CA GLY A 29 -34.75 -6.08 -0.03
C GLY A 29 -33.85 -6.01 1.21
N GLU A 30 -33.74 -7.12 1.96
CA GLU A 30 -32.90 -7.19 3.15
C GLU A 30 -31.46 -7.56 2.75
N TYR A 31 -30.52 -6.78 3.28
CA TYR A 31 -29.09 -6.97 3.08
C TYR A 31 -28.36 -6.80 4.42
N ASP A 32 -27.41 -7.69 4.67
CA ASP A 32 -26.49 -7.57 5.79
C ASP A 32 -25.16 -7.00 5.33
N VAL A 33 -24.51 -6.23 6.20
CA VAL A 33 -23.16 -5.74 5.99
C VAL A 33 -22.21 -6.56 6.85
N ILE A 34 -21.37 -7.35 6.20
CA ILE A 34 -20.34 -8.14 6.87
C ILE A 34 -19.03 -7.37 6.85
N TYR A 35 -18.44 -7.21 8.03
CA TYR A 35 -17.13 -6.60 8.20
C TYR A 35 -16.08 -7.67 8.44
N SER A 36 -14.91 -7.51 7.82
CA SER A 36 -13.72 -8.32 8.09
C SER A 36 -12.49 -7.44 8.23
N ASP A 37 -11.61 -7.79 9.17
CA ASP A 37 -10.42 -6.99 9.42
C ASP A 37 -9.43 -7.05 8.25
N CYS A 38 -8.80 -5.92 7.94
CA CYS A 38 -7.75 -5.88 6.93
C CYS A 38 -6.45 -6.42 7.51
N THR A 39 -6.12 -7.66 7.16
CA THR A 39 -4.90 -8.36 7.58
C THR A 39 -3.61 -7.69 7.08
N ALA A 40 -3.68 -6.91 5.99
CA ALA A 40 -2.52 -6.22 5.45
C ALA A 40 -2.05 -5.04 6.31
N CYS A 41 -2.91 -4.50 7.18
CA CYS A 41 -2.58 -3.41 8.10
C CYS A 41 -2.92 -3.73 9.56
N ASN A 42 -3.27 -4.99 9.87
CA ASN A 42 -3.72 -5.41 11.19
C ASN A 42 -4.77 -4.48 11.80
N ASN A 43 -5.81 -4.17 11.01
CA ASN A 43 -6.91 -3.29 11.40
C ASN A 43 -6.55 -1.83 11.73
N SER A 44 -5.31 -1.40 11.49
CA SER A 44 -4.88 -0.02 11.80
C SER A 44 -5.21 1.00 10.70
N GLY A 45 -5.47 0.52 9.47
CA GLY A 45 -5.62 1.39 8.29
C GLY A 45 -4.32 1.97 7.76
N LEU A 46 -3.18 1.76 8.42
CA LEU A 46 -1.89 2.35 8.08
C LEU A 46 -0.81 1.26 7.92
N VAL A 47 0.18 1.52 7.08
CA VAL A 47 1.33 0.61 6.91
C VAL A 47 2.64 1.41 6.87
N LYS A 48 3.70 0.77 7.37
CA LYS A 48 5.06 1.31 7.32
C LYS A 48 5.72 0.94 6.00
N MET A 49 6.11 1.93 5.20
CA MET A 49 6.83 1.73 3.95
C MET A 49 8.29 2.17 4.12
N THR A 50 9.21 1.29 3.73
CA THR A 50 10.65 1.57 3.75
C THR A 50 11.15 1.59 2.31
N THR A 51 11.67 2.74 1.88
CA THR A 51 12.22 2.93 0.54
C THR A 51 13.74 3.01 0.63
N VAL A 52 14.43 2.13 -0.10
CA VAL A 52 15.89 2.15 -0.21
C VAL A 52 16.26 2.95 -1.45
N VAL A 53 16.87 4.12 -1.25
CA VAL A 53 17.40 4.94 -2.33
C VAL A 53 18.84 4.53 -2.59
N THR A 54 19.10 4.00 -3.79
CA THR A 54 20.41 3.69 -4.33
C THR A 54 20.81 4.75 -5.35
N TYR A 55 22.05 5.22 -5.27
CA TYR A 55 22.64 6.10 -6.27
C TYR A 55 23.68 5.30 -7.06
N ALA A 56 23.59 5.32 -8.38
CA ALA A 56 24.69 4.85 -9.21
C ALA A 56 25.81 5.90 -9.20
N PRO A 57 27.08 5.52 -9.02
CA PRO A 57 28.17 6.47 -9.17
C PRO A 57 28.18 6.97 -10.61
N HIS A 58 28.09 8.29 -10.80
CA HIS A 58 28.39 8.89 -12.09
C HIS A 58 29.88 8.63 -12.40
N ILE A 59 30.16 7.71 -13.31
CA ILE A 59 31.51 7.54 -13.87
C ILE A 59 31.68 8.70 -14.85
N ALA A 60 32.33 9.77 -14.42
CA ALA A 60 32.84 10.79 -15.32
C ALA A 60 33.98 10.16 -16.14
N GLY A 61 33.63 9.49 -17.24
CA GLY A 61 34.60 9.00 -18.19
C GLY A 61 35.36 10.19 -18.80
N ARG A 62 36.63 10.37 -18.39
CA ARG A 62 37.64 10.90 -19.31
C ARG A 62 38.44 9.71 -19.81
N PRO A 63 38.30 9.38 -21.10
CA PRO A 63 39.40 8.83 -21.86
C PRO A 63 39.80 9.81 -22.98
N ASP A 64 41.04 10.28 -22.90
CA ASP A 64 41.96 10.38 -24.02
C ASP A 64 41.48 11.06 -25.33
N LEU A 65 41.71 12.37 -25.45
CA LEU A 65 42.06 12.99 -26.74
C LEU A 65 43.58 12.94 -26.90
N ARG A 66 44.08 11.79 -27.38
CA ARG A 66 45.31 11.72 -28.18
C ARG A 66 44.90 11.85 -29.65
N GLN A 67 45.17 13.00 -30.27
CA GLN A 67 45.61 13.13 -31.67
C GLN A 67 46.55 14.32 -31.75
#